data_AF-A0A2N1J790-F1
#
_entry.id   AF-A0A2N1J790-F1
#
_cell.length_a   1.000
_cell.length_b   1.000
_cell.length_c   1.000
_cell.angle_alpha   90.00
_cell.angle_beta   90.00
_cell.angle_gamma   90.00
#
_symmetry.space_group_name_H-M   'P 1'
#
loop_
_entity.id
_entity.type
_entity.pdbx_description
1 polymer ?
#
loop_
_entity_poly.entity_id
_entity_poly.type
_entity_poly.pdbx_seq_one_letter_code
_entity_poly.pdbx_strand_id
1 'polypeptide(L)'
;MRALAEKIALVRADITKLDVDAIVNAATNSLLGGGGVDGAIHRAANDPRFLQECRAHRWCATGEAKTTQAYQLPCKAVVHTVGYVFRQLTQPDLCVWRKAAHADANHTRSVSRKLLQDAYRNSLYQAAEHQCRSIVRRQWLTEAFPAISTGV
;
A
#
# COMPACT_ATOMS: atom_id res chain seq x y z
N MET A 1 -0.85 17.16 22.45
CA MET A 1 -0.87 17.11 20.97
C MET A 1 0.50 17.19 20.30
N ARG A 2 1.55 17.79 20.88
CA ARG A 2 2.90 17.89 20.27
C ARG A 2 3.54 16.54 19.88
N ALA A 3 3.45 15.52 20.75
CA ALA A 3 4.17 14.25 20.56
C ALA A 3 3.74 13.40 19.34
N LEU A 4 2.56 13.63 18.76
CA LEU A 4 2.10 12.96 17.53
C LEU A 4 2.53 13.72 16.28
N ALA A 5 2.52 15.05 16.34
CA ALA A 5 2.96 15.91 15.24
C ALA A 5 4.47 15.75 14.95
N GLU A 6 5.25 15.32 15.94
CA GLU A 6 6.68 14.99 15.78
C GLU A 6 6.92 13.60 15.13
N LYS A 7 5.87 12.77 14.99
CA LYS A 7 5.96 11.39 14.48
C LYS A 7 5.38 11.21 13.07
N ILE A 8 4.75 12.25 12.52
CA ILE A 8 4.12 12.23 11.21
C ILE A 8 4.63 13.43 10.43
N ALA A 9 5.16 13.20 9.23
CA ALA A 9 5.50 14.27 8.31
C ALA A 9 4.79 14.09 6.97
N LEU A 10 4.52 15.22 6.32
CA LEU A 10 4.08 15.25 4.93
C LEU A 10 5.29 15.59 4.06
N VAL A 11 5.62 14.70 3.12
CA VAL A 11 6.79 14.86 2.25
C VAL A 11 6.37 14.74 0.80
N ARG A 12 6.86 15.66 -0.04
CA ARG A 12 6.75 15.55 -1.50
C ARG A 12 8.07 15.03 -2.05
N ALA A 13 8.13 13.74 -2.35
CA ALA A 13 9.31 13.08 -2.86
C ALA A 13 8.93 11.86 -3.72
N ASP A 14 9.92 11.31 -4.42
CA ASP A 14 9.85 9.98 -4.99
C ASP A 14 10.03 8.95 -3.86
N ILE A 15 8.99 8.18 -3.58
CA ILE A 15 8.97 7.21 -2.47
C ILE A 15 10.08 6.15 -2.61
N THR A 16 10.52 5.85 -3.83
CA THR A 16 11.56 4.84 -4.11
C THR A 16 12.97 5.30 -3.70
N LYS A 17 13.13 6.58 -3.33
CA LYS A 17 14.41 7.19 -2.94
C LYS A 17 14.49 7.51 -1.45
N LEU A 18 13.45 7.20 -0.67
CA LEU A 18 13.40 7.51 0.75
C LEU A 18 14.22 6.50 1.56
N ASP A 19 15.20 6.99 2.31
CA ASP A 19 15.98 6.22 3.28
C ASP A 19 15.19 6.06 4.59
N VAL A 20 14.34 5.03 4.63
CA VAL A 20 13.43 4.70 5.73
C VAL A 20 13.40 3.19 5.95
N ASP A 21 12.84 2.71 7.06
CA ASP A 21 12.79 1.27 7.32
C ASP A 21 11.85 0.53 6.37
N ALA A 22 10.68 1.09 6.10
CA ALA A 22 9.76 0.52 5.12
C ALA A 22 9.06 1.59 4.28
N ILE A 23 8.82 1.24 3.02
CA ILE A 23 7.90 1.98 2.17
C ILE A 23 6.64 1.14 1.94
N VAL A 24 5.49 1.81 1.86
CA VAL A 24 4.22 1.16 1.55
C VAL A 24 3.95 1.26 0.07
N ASN A 25 3.62 0.13 -0.56
CA ASN A 25 3.19 0.05 -1.94
C ASN A 25 1.65 0.00 -2.01
N ALA A 26 1.04 0.88 -2.81
CA ALA A 26 -0.36 0.77 -3.20
C ALA A 26 -0.48 -0.25 -4.35
N ALA A 27 -0.59 -1.53 -3.97
CA ALA A 27 -0.54 -2.66 -4.87
C ALA A 27 -1.93 -3.07 -5.38
N THR A 28 -1.94 -3.90 -6.43
CA THR A 28 -3.12 -4.67 -6.82
C THR A 28 -3.14 -6.04 -6.13
N ASN A 29 -4.28 -6.71 -6.11
CA ASN A 29 -4.44 -8.00 -5.42
C ASN A 29 -3.46 -9.10 -5.87
N SER A 30 -2.94 -9.02 -7.10
CA SER A 30 -1.97 -9.99 -7.62
C SER A 30 -0.57 -9.82 -7.03
N LEU A 31 -0.24 -8.62 -6.53
CA LEU A 31 1.09 -8.21 -6.09
C LEU A 31 2.17 -8.25 -7.19
N LEU A 32 1.79 -8.43 -8.46
CA LEU A 32 2.74 -8.63 -9.56
C LEU A 32 3.19 -7.34 -10.24
N GLY A 33 2.98 -6.20 -9.58
CA GLY A 33 3.19 -4.88 -10.13
C GLY A 33 2.04 -4.38 -10.99
N GLY A 34 2.25 -3.20 -11.57
CA GLY A 34 1.26 -2.50 -12.38
C GLY A 34 1.76 -1.14 -12.83
N GLY A 35 0.85 -0.17 -12.89
CA GLY A 35 1.16 1.24 -13.18
C GLY A 35 1.51 2.05 -11.92
N GLY A 36 1.61 3.37 -12.07
CA GLY A 36 1.74 4.30 -10.94
C GLY A 36 2.92 4.01 -10.00
N VAL A 37 2.67 4.14 -8.70
CA VAL A 37 3.67 3.91 -7.65
C VAL A 37 4.11 2.45 -7.58
N ASP A 38 3.20 1.51 -7.85
CA ASP A 38 3.48 0.07 -7.84
C ASP A 38 4.54 -0.28 -8.90
N GLY A 39 4.31 0.16 -10.14
CA GLY A 39 5.29 0.01 -11.21
C GLY A 39 6.62 0.70 -10.91
N ALA A 40 6.60 1.87 -10.24
CA ALA A 40 7.82 2.57 -9.86
C ALA A 40 8.64 1.77 -8.82
N ILE A 41 7.99 1.21 -7.80
CA ILE A 41 8.61 0.37 -6.78
C ILE A 41 9.18 -0.91 -7.40
N HIS A 42 8.43 -1.60 -8.26
CA HIS A 42 8.91 -2.80 -8.95
C HIS A 42 10.15 -2.52 -9.82
N ARG A 43 10.19 -1.38 -10.53
CA ARG A 43 11.36 -0.98 -11.32
C ARG A 43 12.55 -0.61 -10.43
N ALA A 44 12.31 0.10 -9.33
CA ALA A 44 13.37 0.58 -8.44
C ALA A 44 13.98 -0.52 -7.56
N ALA A 45 13.20 -1.54 -7.17
CA ALA A 45 13.73 -2.74 -6.51
C ALA A 45 14.76 -3.47 -7.40
N ASN A 46 14.61 -3.36 -8.73
CA ASN A 46 15.58 -3.76 -9.76
C ASN A 46 16.21 -5.16 -9.56
N ASP A 47 15.41 -6.10 -9.04
CA ASP A 47 15.85 -7.47 -8.75
C ASP A 47 14.73 -8.46 -9.10
N PRO A 48 14.99 -9.51 -9.92
CA PRO A 48 13.99 -10.52 -10.25
C PRO A 48 13.42 -11.25 -9.02
N ARG A 49 14.20 -11.36 -7.94
CA ARG A 49 13.78 -12.01 -6.69
C ARG A 49 12.66 -11.24 -5.99
N PHE A 50 12.58 -9.92 -6.16
CA PHE A 50 11.46 -9.12 -5.65
C PHE A 50 10.13 -9.59 -6.23
N LEU A 51 10.07 -9.75 -7.56
CA LEU A 51 8.87 -10.26 -8.22
C LEU A 51 8.60 -11.74 -7.86
N GLN A 52 9.64 -12.54 -7.65
CA GLN A 52 9.50 -13.93 -7.22
C GLN A 52 8.90 -14.04 -5.82
N GLU A 53 9.33 -13.19 -4.89
CA GLU A 53 8.79 -13.11 -3.53
C GLU A 53 7.33 -12.64 -3.55
N CYS A 54 7.01 -11.62 -4.37
CA CYS A 54 5.64 -11.20 -4.60
C CYS A 54 4.75 -12.34 -5.12
N ARG A 55 5.27 -13.15 -6.07
CA ARG A 55 4.56 -14.34 -6.59
C ARG A 55 4.33 -15.39 -5.51
N ALA A 56 5.28 -15.58 -4.60
CA ALA A 56 5.15 -16.56 -3.51
C ALA A 56 3.98 -16.23 -2.57
N HIS A 57 3.65 -14.95 -2.42
CA HIS A 57 2.48 -14.49 -1.66
C HIS A 57 1.14 -14.79 -2.32
N ARG A 58 1.11 -15.11 -3.62
CA ARG A 58 -0.05 -15.49 -4.46
C ARG A 58 -1.14 -14.43 -4.65
N TRP A 59 -1.67 -13.89 -3.56
CA TRP A 59 -2.81 -12.97 -3.54
C TRP A 59 -2.83 -12.14 -2.25
N CYS A 60 -3.36 -10.92 -2.30
CA CYS A 60 -3.65 -10.10 -1.13
C CYS A 60 -5.07 -9.55 -1.24
N ALA A 61 -5.92 -9.74 -0.21
CA ALA A 61 -7.29 -9.24 -0.27
C ALA A 61 -7.34 -7.72 -0.10
N THR A 62 -8.40 -7.11 -0.62
CA THR A 62 -8.65 -5.67 -0.40
C THR A 62 -8.73 -5.37 1.09
N GLY A 63 -7.99 -4.35 1.55
CA GLY A 63 -7.85 -3.99 2.95
C GLY A 63 -6.73 -4.75 3.69
N GLU A 64 -6.09 -5.75 3.08
CA GLU A 64 -4.96 -6.47 3.68
C GLU A 64 -3.59 -5.91 3.22
N ALA A 65 -2.53 -6.41 3.85
CA ALA A 65 -1.15 -6.08 3.49
C ALA A 65 -0.24 -7.30 3.62
N LYS A 66 0.85 -7.32 2.83
CA LYS A 66 1.92 -8.34 2.86
C LYS A 66 3.29 -7.69 2.70
N THR A 67 4.30 -8.26 3.33
CA THR A 67 5.65 -7.70 3.32
C THR A 67 6.60 -8.51 2.45
N THR A 68 7.51 -7.81 1.77
CA THR A 68 8.65 -8.38 1.05
C THR A 68 9.95 -7.70 1.46
N GLN A 69 11.08 -8.29 1.10
CA GLN A 69 12.37 -7.60 1.16
C GLN A 69 12.40 -6.41 0.18
N ALA A 70 13.25 -5.42 0.46
CA ALA A 70 13.34 -4.20 -0.33
C ALA A 70 14.34 -4.26 -1.52
N TYR A 71 15.24 -5.24 -1.53
CA TYR A 71 16.27 -5.43 -2.57
C TYR A 71 17.12 -4.18 -2.79
N GLN A 72 17.05 -3.54 -3.97
CA GLN A 72 17.86 -2.35 -4.27
C GLN A 72 17.25 -1.04 -3.77
N LEU A 73 16.05 -1.06 -3.19
CA LEU A 73 15.47 0.13 -2.58
C LEU A 73 16.26 0.53 -1.32
N PRO A 74 16.38 1.83 -1.02
CA PRO A 74 17.03 2.33 0.19
C PRO A 74 16.13 2.15 1.43
N CYS A 75 15.54 0.97 1.60
CA CYS A 75 14.76 0.61 2.78
C CYS A 75 14.98 -0.85 3.14
N LYS A 76 14.44 -1.31 4.28
CA LYS A 76 14.58 -2.71 4.71
C LYS A 76 13.49 -3.59 4.11
N ALA A 77 12.27 -3.07 4.01
CA ALA A 77 11.11 -3.82 3.57
C ALA A 77 10.17 -2.99 2.70
N VAL A 78 9.39 -3.69 1.87
CA VAL A 78 8.24 -3.11 1.16
C VAL A 78 6.98 -3.76 1.69
N VAL A 79 6.04 -2.93 2.17
CA VAL A 79 4.73 -3.38 2.62
C VAL A 79 3.72 -3.14 1.52
N HIS A 80 3.26 -4.20 0.87
CA HIS A 80 2.27 -4.14 -0.20
C HIS A 80 0.87 -4.20 0.39
N THR A 81 0.07 -3.17 0.18
CA THR A 81 -1.34 -3.16 0.62
C THR A 81 -2.28 -2.89 -0.54
N VAL A 82 -3.47 -3.49 -0.47
CA VAL A 82 -4.47 -3.38 -1.53
C VAL A 82 -5.61 -2.49 -1.06
N GLY A 83 -5.67 -1.28 -1.60
CA GLY A 83 -6.76 -0.34 -1.32
C GLY A 83 -8.06 -0.70 -2.06
N TYR A 84 -9.18 -0.10 -1.63
CA TYR A 84 -10.45 -0.23 -2.34
C TYR A 84 -10.38 0.48 -3.70
N VAL A 85 -10.83 -0.18 -4.78
CA VAL A 85 -10.91 0.42 -6.11
C VAL A 85 -12.30 0.98 -6.33
N PHE A 86 -12.39 2.31 -6.48
CA PHE A 86 -13.64 2.98 -6.90
C PHE A 86 -13.78 2.89 -8.42
N ARG A 87 -14.49 1.88 -8.93
CA ARG A 87 -14.93 1.92 -10.33
C ARG A 87 -16.08 2.92 -10.46
N GLN A 88 -15.89 3.97 -11.26
CA GLN A 88 -17.04 4.67 -11.83
C GLN A 88 -17.84 3.64 -12.65
N LEU A 89 -19.11 3.47 -12.29
CA LEU A 89 -20.06 2.63 -13.03
C LEU A 89 -20.34 3.29 -14.39
N THR A 90 -19.43 3.17 -15.36
CA THR A 90 -19.66 3.66 -16.73
C THR A 90 -20.07 2.55 -17.69
N GLN A 91 -20.13 1.30 -17.24
CA GLN A 91 -20.67 0.18 -18.01
C GLN A 91 -21.54 -0.73 -17.11
N PRO A 92 -22.81 -1.00 -17.48
CA PRO A 92 -23.72 -1.81 -16.67
C PRO A 92 -23.28 -3.27 -16.48
N ASP A 93 -22.32 -3.77 -17.27
CA ASP A 93 -22.15 -5.21 -17.50
C ASP A 93 -20.88 -5.81 -16.87
N LEU A 94 -19.94 -4.99 -16.37
CA LEU A 94 -18.68 -5.47 -15.77
C LEU A 94 -18.73 -5.58 -14.23
N CYS A 95 -19.93 -5.72 -13.67
CA CYS A 95 -20.13 -5.87 -12.24
C CYS A 95 -19.96 -7.34 -11.83
N VAL A 96 -18.73 -7.76 -11.52
CA VAL A 96 -18.45 -8.99 -10.75
C VAL A 96 -19.04 -8.89 -9.32
N TRP A 97 -19.53 -7.72 -8.93
CA TRP A 97 -20.21 -7.44 -7.65
C TRP A 97 -21.74 -7.36 -7.76
N ARG A 98 -22.37 -8.01 -8.75
CA ARG A 98 -23.85 -7.96 -8.93
C ARG A 98 -24.66 -8.50 -7.75
N LYS A 99 -24.05 -9.17 -6.76
CA LYS A 99 -24.72 -9.48 -5.48
C LYS A 99 -24.74 -8.32 -4.47
N ALA A 100 -23.92 -7.28 -4.67
CA ALA A 100 -23.86 -6.09 -3.83
C ALA A 100 -24.42 -4.83 -4.52
N ALA A 101 -24.85 -4.90 -5.79
CA ALA A 101 -25.48 -3.78 -6.48
C ALA A 101 -26.90 -3.42 -5.96
N HIS A 102 -27.43 -4.20 -5.01
CA HIS A 102 -28.61 -3.86 -4.20
C HIS A 102 -28.23 -3.29 -2.82
N ALA A 103 -26.93 -3.14 -2.51
CA ALA A 103 -26.51 -2.51 -1.28
C ALA A 103 -26.71 -1.00 -1.39
N ASP A 104 -27.41 -0.43 -0.42
CA ASP A 104 -27.55 1.01 -0.18
C ASP A 104 -26.22 1.75 -0.44
N ALA A 105 -26.24 2.85 -1.17
CA ALA A 105 -25.06 3.68 -1.41
C ALA A 105 -24.32 4.07 -0.11
N ASN A 106 -25.03 4.16 1.02
CA ASN A 106 -24.43 4.34 2.34
C ASN A 106 -23.67 3.09 2.82
N HIS A 107 -24.18 1.89 2.53
CA HIS A 107 -23.48 0.64 2.82
C HIS A 107 -22.18 0.54 2.02
N THR A 108 -22.20 0.84 0.72
CA THR A 108 -20.99 0.86 -0.12
C THR A 108 -19.95 1.87 0.35
N ARG A 109 -20.38 3.07 0.79
CA ARG A 109 -19.48 4.08 1.40
C ARG A 109 -18.87 3.60 2.72
N SER A 110 -19.67 2.97 3.58
CA SER A 110 -19.19 2.43 4.85
C SER A 110 -18.16 1.32 4.65
N VAL A 111 -18.44 0.39 3.73
CA VAL A 111 -17.54 -0.73 3.39
C VAL A 111 -16.23 -0.22 2.76
N SER A 112 -16.30 0.68 1.78
CA SER A 112 -15.09 1.24 1.14
C SER A 112 -14.23 2.04 2.12
N ARG A 113 -14.85 2.83 3.01
CA ARG A 113 -14.14 3.50 4.11
C ARG A 113 -13.45 2.51 5.03
N LYS A 114 -14.12 1.42 5.42
CA LYS A 114 -13.55 0.41 6.30
C LYS A 114 -12.37 -0.30 5.64
N LEU A 115 -12.50 -0.69 4.38
CA LEU A 115 -11.43 -1.35 3.62
C LEU A 115 -10.20 -0.44 3.45
N LEU A 116 -10.42 0.85 3.19
CA LEU A 116 -9.31 1.80 3.12
C LEU A 116 -8.64 1.99 4.49
N GLN A 117 -9.42 2.09 5.58
CA GLN A 117 -8.87 2.13 6.94
C GLN A 117 -8.05 0.87 7.26
N ASP A 118 -8.53 -0.29 6.85
CA ASP A 118 -7.85 -1.57 7.07
C ASP A 118 -6.55 -1.66 6.27
N ALA A 119 -6.50 -1.14 5.05
CA ALA A 119 -5.26 -1.07 4.27
C ALA A 119 -4.16 -0.32 5.05
N TYR A 120 -4.46 0.90 5.54
CA TYR A 120 -3.50 1.66 6.35
C TYR A 120 -3.12 0.94 7.65
N ARG A 121 -4.10 0.37 8.36
CA ARG A 121 -3.88 -0.30 9.64
C ARG A 121 -3.02 -1.56 9.48
N ASN A 122 -3.34 -2.39 8.49
CA ASN A 122 -2.62 -3.63 8.25
C ASN A 122 -1.21 -3.36 7.73
N SER A 123 -0.98 -2.28 6.98
CA SER A 123 0.37 -1.84 6.66
C SER A 123 1.21 -1.54 7.91
N LEU A 124 0.64 -0.80 8.87
CA LEU A 124 1.32 -0.48 10.14
C LEU A 124 1.61 -1.76 10.96
N TYR A 125 0.69 -2.73 10.97
CA TYR A 125 0.92 -4.01 11.64
C TYR A 125 2.06 -4.80 11.00
N GLN A 126 2.07 -4.88 9.67
CA GLN A 126 3.16 -5.52 8.93
C GLN A 126 4.51 -4.86 9.22
N ALA A 127 4.59 -3.53 9.16
CA ALA A 127 5.83 -2.82 9.47
C ALA A 127 6.30 -3.08 10.93
N ALA A 128 5.37 -3.09 11.89
CA ALA A 128 5.67 -3.39 13.29
C ALA A 128 6.16 -4.84 13.50
N GLU A 129 5.53 -5.83 12.87
CA GLU A 129 5.94 -7.25 12.90
C GLU A 129 7.35 -7.45 12.35
N HIS A 130 7.69 -6.71 11.30
CA HIS A 130 9.01 -6.74 10.67
C HIS A 130 10.03 -5.79 11.33
N GLN A 131 9.73 -5.31 12.55
CA GLN A 131 10.60 -4.44 13.35
C GLN A 131 11.05 -3.16 12.62
N CYS A 132 10.24 -2.68 11.67
CA CYS A 132 10.43 -1.37 11.07
C CYS A 132 10.09 -0.31 12.12
N ARG A 133 11.08 0.53 12.46
CA ARG A 133 11.04 1.48 13.56
C ARG A 133 11.59 2.86 13.20
N SER A 134 12.00 3.15 11.95
CA SER A 134 13.13 4.05 11.71
C SER A 134 13.10 5.40 12.40
N ILE A 135 14.21 5.58 13.10
CA ILE A 135 15.06 6.75 13.23
C ILE A 135 15.78 6.94 11.87
N VAL A 136 15.41 7.95 11.09
CA VAL A 136 16.27 8.40 9.98
C VAL A 136 17.49 9.09 10.59
N ARG A 137 18.69 8.88 10.04
CA ARG A 137 19.82 9.77 10.28
C ARG A 137 19.58 11.13 9.57
N ARG A 138 18.54 11.86 10.01
CA ARG A 138 18.34 13.33 9.96
C ARG A 138 16.87 13.77 10.15
N GLN A 139 15.84 12.95 9.94
CA GLN A 139 14.43 13.31 10.20
C GLN A 139 13.52 12.10 10.47
N TRP A 140 12.96 11.96 11.66
CA TRP A 140 12.08 10.89 12.19
C TRP A 140 10.96 10.39 11.27
N LEU A 141 11.28 9.59 10.25
CA LEU A 141 10.32 8.93 9.38
C LEU A 141 10.53 7.41 9.43
N THR A 142 9.54 6.71 9.96
CA THR A 142 9.54 5.25 10.14
C THR A 142 9.02 4.51 8.91
N GLU A 143 7.98 5.06 8.31
CA GLU A 143 7.26 4.48 7.18
C GLU A 143 6.80 5.60 6.23
N ALA A 144 6.84 5.32 4.92
CA ALA A 144 6.30 6.22 3.92
C ALA A 144 5.06 5.62 3.26
N PHE A 145 3.96 6.36 3.26
CA PHE A 145 2.71 5.98 2.61
C PHE A 145 2.48 6.83 1.35
N PRO A 146 2.14 6.22 0.20
CA PRO A 146 1.51 6.95 -0.90
C PRO A 146 0.04 7.25 -0.57
N ALA A 147 -0.61 8.07 -1.38
CA ALA A 147 -2.07 8.23 -1.33
C ALA A 147 -2.74 6.97 -1.91
N ILE A 148 -3.05 6.01 -1.03
CA ILE A 148 -3.69 4.73 -1.42
C ILE A 148 -5.06 5.00 -2.04
N SER A 149 -5.39 4.30 -3.14
CA SER A 149 -6.68 4.36 -3.86
C SER A 149 -7.02 5.67 -4.59
N THR A 150 -6.10 6.63 -4.70
CA THR A 150 -6.35 7.90 -5.44
C THR A 150 -5.77 7.92 -6.86
N GLY A 151 -5.05 6.86 -7.25
CA GLY A 151 -4.33 6.75 -8.51
C GLY A 151 -5.13 6.09 -9.64
N VAL A 152 -4.39 5.54 -10.61
CA VAL A 152 -4.90 4.88 -11.82
C VAL A 152 -5.53 3.51 -11.56
#